data_AF-A0A973KKK6-F1
#
_entry.id   AF-A0A973KKK6-F1
#
_cell.length_a   1.000
_cell.length_b   1.000
_cell.length_c   1.000
_cell.angle_alpha   90.00
_cell.angle_beta   90.00
_cell.angle_gamma   90.00
#
_symmetry.space_group_name_H-M   'P 1'
#
loop_
_entity.id
_entity.type
_entity.pdbx_description
1 polymer ?
#
loop_
_entity_poly.entity_id
_entity_poly.type
_entity_poly.pdbx_seq_one_letter_code
_entity_poly.pdbx_strand_id
1 'polypeptide(L)' 'MSAELERLVAAQAAADRLVRELCDPIDGRPMLLVAVTDMETDTRLAAGFAHYDVPAPALRLVGEA' A
#
# COMPACT_ATOMS: atom_id res chain seq x y z
N MET A 1 -5.28 14.25 19.68
CA MET A 1 -5.17 12.99 18.93
C MET A 1 -5.12 11.88 19.97
N SER A 2 -5.85 10.76 19.83
CA SER A 2 -5.79 9.67 20.82
C SER A 2 -4.56 8.78 20.55
N ALA A 3 -4.01 8.15 21.60
CA ALA A 3 -2.84 7.27 21.47
C ALA A 3 -3.06 6.10 20.48
N GLU A 4 -4.30 5.60 20.40
CA GLU A 4 -4.67 4.56 19.43
C GLU A 4 -4.64 5.08 17.99
N LEU A 5 -5.13 6.31 17.76
CA LEU A 5 -5.11 6.91 16.43
C LEU A 5 -3.66 7.14 15.96
N GLU A 6 -2.77 7.57 16.84
CA GLU A 6 -1.34 7.72 16.53
C GLU A 6 -0.68 6.39 16.14
N ARG A 7 -1.01 5.32 16.87
CA ARG A 7 -0.52 3.97 16.58
C ARG A 7 -0.99 3.47 15.22
N LEU A 8 -2.27 3.66 14.90
CA LEU A 8 -2.84 3.25 13.61
C LEU A 8 -2.24 4.04 12.45
N VAL A 9 -2.02 5.35 12.60
CA VAL A 9 -1.37 6.18 11.58
C VAL A 9 0.08 5.72 11.34
N ALA A 10 0.83 5.43 12.41
CA ALA A 10 2.19 4.91 12.28
C ALA A 10 2.23 3.54 11.58
N ALA A 11 1.28 2.65 11.91
CA ALA A 11 1.15 1.35 11.26
C ALA A 11 0.82 1.48 9.76
N GLN A 12 -0.09 2.39 9.41
CA GLN A 12 -0.42 2.69 8.01
C GLN A 12 0.81 3.21 7.25
N ALA A 13 1.53 4.17 7.82
CA ALA A 13 2.73 4.73 7.17
C ALA A 13 3.85 3.68 6.96
N ALA A 14 3.94 2.69 7.84
CA ALA A 14 4.85 1.56 7.65
C ALA A 14 4.38 0.63 6.53
N ALA A 15 3.08 0.31 6.49
CA ALA A 15 2.49 -0.51 5.44
C ALA A 15 2.63 0.15 4.05
N ASP A 16 2.31 1.44 3.93
CA ASP A 16 2.43 2.20 2.69
C ASP A 16 3.86 2.17 2.13
N ARG A 17 4.86 2.26 3.02
CA ARG A 17 6.28 2.21 2.63
C ARG A 17 6.65 0.84 2.07
N LEU A 18 6.28 -0.22 2.79
CA LEU A 18 6.57 -1.58 2.39
C LEU A 18 5.87 -1.94 1.07
N VAL A 19 4.63 -1.48 0.88
CA VAL A 19 3.92 -1.64 -0.39
C VAL A 19 4.64 -0.93 -1.52
N ARG A 20 5.13 0.30 -1.33
CA ARG A 20 5.92 0.99 -2.36
C ARG A 20 7.24 0.28 -2.70
N GLU A 21 7.88 -0.36 -1.72
CA GLU A 21 9.09 -1.15 -1.93
C GLU A 21 8.83 -2.45 -2.69
N LEU A 22 7.66 -3.06 -2.50
CA LEU A 22 7.26 -4.34 -3.12
C LEU A 22 6.51 -4.17 -4.45
N CYS A 23 6.00 -2.98 -4.75
CA CYS A 23 5.29 -2.72 -6.00
C CYS A 23 6.24 -2.77 -7.19
N ASP A 24 5.90 -3.62 -8.15
CA ASP A 24 6.53 -3.57 -9.47
C ASP A 24 5.83 -2.50 -10.32
N PRO A 25 6.58 -1.67 -11.06
CA PRO A 25 5.98 -0.76 -12.03
C PRO A 25 5.52 -1.55 -13.25
N ILE A 26 4.20 -1.66 -13.44
CA ILE A 26 3.58 -2.23 -14.65
C ILE A 26 2.85 -1.10 -15.35
N ASP A 27 3.20 -0.83 -16.62
CA ASP A 27 2.68 0.29 -17.40
C ASP A 27 2.77 1.65 -16.68
N GLY A 28 3.84 1.84 -15.89
CA GLY A 28 4.09 3.06 -15.13
C GLY A 28 3.21 3.23 -13.88
N ARG A 29 2.45 2.21 -13.48
CA ARG A 29 1.63 2.21 -12.26
C ARG A 29 2.19 1.23 -11.23
N PRO A 30 2.23 1.57 -9.94
CA PRO A 30 2.63 0.65 -8.90
C PRO A 30 1.58 -0.47 -8.78
N MET A 31 2.01 -1.72 -9.01
CA MET A 31 1.16 -2.89 -8.92
C MET A 31 1.70 -3.90 -7.93
N LEU A 32 0.81 -4.44 -7.11
CA LEU A 32 1.11 -5.55 -6.20
C LEU A 32 0.76 -6.88 -6.87
N LEU A 33 1.71 -7.81 -6.90
CA LEU A 33 1.41 -9.20 -7.20
C LEU A 33 0.71 -9.83 -5.99
N VAL A 34 -0.56 -10.17 -6.16
CA VAL A 34 -1.37 -10.86 -5.15
C VAL A 34 -1.53 -12.31 -5.58
N ALA A 35 -1.22 -13.23 -4.66
CA ALA A 35 -1.42 -14.65 -4.86
C ALA A 35 -2.34 -15.22 -3.78
N VAL A 36 -3.21 -16.14 -4.19
CA VAL A 36 -4.01 -16.95 -3.27
C VAL A 36 -3.34 -18.31 -3.17
N THR A 37 -2.92 -18.67 -1.96
CA THR A 37 -2.24 -19.93 -1.68
C THR A 37 -3.10 -20.75 -0.71
N ASP A 38 -3.28 -22.03 -1.01
CA ASP A 38 -3.80 -23.00 -0.05
C ASP A 38 -2.73 -23.30 1.00
N MET A 39 -3.03 -23.03 2.27
CA MET A 39 -2.10 -23.19 3.37
C MET A 39 -1.85 -24.66 3.76
N GLU A 40 -2.78 -25.57 3.47
CA GLU A 40 -2.61 -26.99 3.82
C GLU A 40 -1.67 -27.71 2.84
N THR A 41 -1.74 -27.31 1.56
CA THR A 41 -1.01 -27.95 0.46
C THR A 41 0.13 -27.11 -0.11
N ASP A 42 0.32 -25.89 0.42
CA ASP A 42 1.23 -24.85 -0.10
C ASP A 42 1.04 -24.56 -1.61
N THR A 43 -0.14 -24.90 -2.14
CA THR A 43 -0.41 -24.81 -3.57
C THR A 43 -0.96 -23.43 -3.92
N ARG A 44 -0.34 -22.76 -4.90
CA ARG A 44 -0.86 -21.50 -5.45
C ARG A 44 -2.11 -21.78 -6.30
N LEU A 45 -3.24 -21.28 -5.86
CA LEU A 45 -4.54 -21.44 -6.52
C LEU A 45 -4.79 -20.37 -7.58
N ALA A 46 -4.35 -19.14 -7.33
CA ALA A 46 -4.49 -18.01 -8.24
C ALA A 46 -3.40 -16.96 -8.03
N ALA A 47 -3.13 -16.16 -9.05
CA ALA A 47 -2.33 -14.95 -8.94
C ALA A 47 -2.88 -13.85 -9.86
N GLY A 48 -2.74 -12.61 -9.44
CA GLY A 48 -3.17 -11.43 -10.20
C GLY A 48 -2.48 -10.17 -9.71
N PHE A 49 -2.73 -9.07 -10.40
CA PHE A 49 -2.18 -7.77 -10.04
C PHE A 49 -3.27 -6.88 -9.45
N ALA A 50 -2.95 -6.22 -8.33
CA ALA A 50 -3.82 -5.24 -7.68
C ALA A 50 -3.17 -3.85 -7.71
N HIS A 51 -3.98 -2.82 -7.96
CA HIS A 51 -3.53 -1.44 -7.80
C HIS A 51 -3.57 -1.05 -6.32
N TYR A 52 -2.53 -0.37 -5.87
CA TYR A 52 -2.49 0.21 -4.53
C TYR A 52 -2.45 1.73 -4.63
N ASP A 53 -3.62 2.34 -4.51
CA ASP A 53 -3.77 3.79 -4.52
C ASP A 53 -3.60 4.33 -3.10
N VAL A 54 -2.44 4.92 -2.81
CA VAL A 54 -2.27 5.76 -1.62
C VAL A 54 -2.94 7.11 -1.92
N PRO A 55 -3.92 7.56 -1.12
CA PRO A 55 -4.45 8.91 -1.27
C PRO A 55 -3.29 9.91 -1.19
N ALA A 56 -3.09 10.70 -2.26
CA ALA A 56 -2.06 11.73 -2.23
C ALA A 56 -2.36 12.68 -1.03
N PRO A 57 -1.37 13.04 -0.22
CA PRO A 57 -1.58 14.01 0.84
C PRO A 57 -2.10 15.29 0.21
N ALA A 58 -3.24 15.80 0.71
CA ALA A 58 -3.85 17.01 0.20
C ALA A 58 -2.84 18.16 0.27
N LEU A 59 -2.39 18.64 -0.89
CA LEU A 59 -1.47 19.77 -0.98
C LEU A 59 -2.23 21.03 -0.50
N ARG A 60 -1.68 21.73 0.50
CA ARG A 60 -2.19 23.05 0.91
C ARG A 60 -1.40 24.11 0.15
N LEU A 61 -2.10 24.95 -0.62
CA LEU A 61 -1.51 26.17 -1.17
C LEU A 61 -1.04 27.06 -0.01
N VAL A 62 0.25 27.34 0.04
CA VAL A 62 0.82 28.39 0.91
C VAL A 62 1.02 29.59 0.01
N GLY A 63 0.13 30.58 0.13
CA GLY A 63 0.28 31.85 -0.59
C GLY A 63 1.53 32.59 -0.10
N GLU A 64 2.32 33.13 -1.04
CA GLU A 64 3.37 34.10 -0.75
C GLU A 64 2.74 35.34 -0.10
N ALA A 65 3.30 35.75 1.04
CA ALA A 65 2.93 36.97 1.76
C ALA A 65 3.62 38.19 1.15
#